data_AF-A0AAD7P0H6-F1
#
_entry.id   AF-A0AAD7P0H6-F1
#
_cell.length_a   1.000
_cell.length_b   1.000
_cell.length_c   1.000
_cell.angle_alpha   90.00
_cell.angle_beta   90.00
_cell.angle_gamma   90.00
#
_symmetry.space_group_name_H-M   'P 1'
#
loop_
_entity.id
_entity.type
_entity.pdbx_description
1 polymer ?
#
loop_
_entity_poly.entity_id
_entity_poly.type
_entity_poly.pdbx_seq_one_letter_code
_entity_poly.pdbx_strand_id
1 'polypeptide(L)'
;MGVSERRKFKATSNRFSQTILSSRTVVINGIRLGWVVVLVWGELGIYFWSLSSCKWPETAEWRRAKPTHVLLLSDPQVRHPSVVSSESSWFKSLGQFLYEANLKRSWHVTRRLNPHAVFFLGDMLSSGKYVRSEAEYKAYWRKFQSIFPPDSSFPQYFLPGNNDVGMGLAHSSPKNVRLYYSSIVGPFNRQIVIRDHTFIALDAPSLVDEDYQRSGSGTGYERWSPIAGGAVEFVKSVLPATAEKSSQSALFPGSRPTILLSHIPLARPDTAGCGPLREKGAIRRGVGHGYQNTLGKQTTTFLLKTLRPSAVFSGDNRDYCEYHHPLDVPDRDAEEDTLSIREITVKSFSMSNHIRRPGFQLISLVDPTPKGKSFMDAPCLLPDPHGIYTSLYMPLAFLTLIFLFIFNTYRSRRLRSGPPAHIALSPPNIGLSPLHPGADVWSPYTPNLPVSPRSALPTTLRTPNAAAGPTMRAASRPDTPLASPLLGPSVIFQHHPQEEEEEDALYPTQYAQRSGSGNGNVSDGEEWPARGDDPAPSYFLPAPAGGSLKQAVPRGWAWSWTFVFRGRRRRMTVSVPSWNSVRELATQLGGGGDGDMVLRRRGVAWSTARDGLGILWPTLSVWILCAWWMF
;
A
#
# COMPACT_ATOMS: atom_id res chain seq x y z
N MET A 1 5.80 -71.14 7.25
CA MET A 1 6.33 -69.78 6.94
C MET A 1 5.19 -68.77 7.12
N GLY A 2 5.43 -67.51 7.56
CA GLY A 2 4.34 -66.49 7.53
C GLY A 2 4.32 -65.34 8.55
N VAL A 3 5.01 -65.43 9.71
CA VAL A 3 4.92 -64.38 10.76
C VAL A 3 6.13 -63.42 10.79
N SER A 4 7.32 -63.92 10.45
CA SER A 4 8.58 -63.13 10.46
C SER A 4 8.60 -62.03 9.38
N GLU A 5 8.14 -62.34 8.16
CA GLU A 5 8.18 -61.40 7.03
C GLU A 5 7.21 -60.23 7.21
N ARG A 6 6.00 -60.44 7.73
CA ARG A 6 5.04 -59.34 7.98
C ARG A 6 5.58 -58.32 8.99
N ARG A 7 6.39 -58.75 9.98
CA ARG A 7 7.09 -57.82 10.89
C ARG A 7 8.23 -57.07 10.20
N LYS A 8 9.03 -57.75 9.36
CA LYS A 8 10.08 -57.09 8.55
C LYS A 8 9.48 -56.06 7.59
N PHE A 9 8.39 -56.37 6.89
CA PHE A 9 7.73 -55.45 5.95
C PHE A 9 7.13 -54.21 6.63
N LYS A 10 6.51 -54.36 7.82
CA LYS A 10 6.08 -53.20 8.63
C LYS A 10 7.27 -52.36 9.12
N ALA A 11 8.40 -52.99 9.45
CA ALA A 11 9.60 -52.28 9.90
C ALA A 11 10.32 -51.55 8.75
N THR A 12 10.37 -52.11 7.53
CA THR A 12 10.92 -51.41 6.35
C THR A 12 9.99 -50.32 5.85
N SER A 13 8.67 -50.55 5.82
CA SER A 13 7.67 -49.51 5.52
C SER A 13 7.79 -48.31 6.46
N ASN A 14 7.86 -48.54 7.78
CA ASN A 14 8.03 -47.45 8.75
C ASN A 14 9.38 -46.72 8.57
N ARG A 15 10.47 -47.43 8.25
CA ARG A 15 11.76 -46.77 7.95
C ARG A 15 11.69 -45.93 6.68
N PHE A 16 10.99 -46.39 5.63
CA PHE A 16 10.88 -45.69 4.35
C PHE A 16 10.04 -44.41 4.47
N SER A 17 8.90 -44.46 5.18
CA SER A 17 8.13 -43.25 5.50
C SER A 17 8.90 -42.29 6.42
N GLN A 18 9.69 -42.80 7.37
CA GLN A 18 10.55 -41.98 8.23
C GLN A 18 11.74 -41.34 7.49
N THR A 19 12.27 -41.93 6.42
CA THR A 19 13.38 -41.35 5.64
C THR A 19 12.91 -40.30 4.64
N ILE A 20 11.76 -40.46 4.00
CA ILE A 20 11.22 -39.44 3.07
C ILE A 20 10.86 -38.15 3.83
N LEU A 21 10.15 -38.26 4.96
CA LEU A 21 9.76 -37.11 5.80
C LEU A 21 10.91 -36.48 6.60
N SER A 22 12.10 -37.10 6.63
CA SER A 22 13.30 -36.51 7.24
C SER A 22 14.31 -35.96 6.22
N SER A 23 14.07 -36.12 4.92
CA SER A 23 14.88 -35.52 3.87
C SER A 23 14.65 -34.01 3.82
N ARG A 24 15.69 -33.22 4.15
CA ARG A 24 15.66 -31.74 4.05
C ARG A 24 15.13 -31.28 2.70
N THR A 25 15.60 -31.89 1.60
CA THR A 25 15.25 -31.45 0.25
C THR A 25 13.75 -31.61 -0.03
N VAL A 26 13.13 -32.71 0.44
CA VAL A 26 11.68 -32.94 0.30
C VAL A 26 10.91 -31.90 1.12
N VAL A 27 11.29 -31.68 2.38
CA VAL A 27 10.62 -30.72 3.27
C VAL A 27 10.72 -29.28 2.75
N ILE A 28 11.91 -28.83 2.35
CA ILE A 28 12.11 -27.46 1.83
C ILE A 28 11.39 -27.27 0.49
N ASN A 29 11.39 -28.26 -0.40
CA ASN A 29 10.67 -28.17 -1.67
C ASN A 29 9.14 -28.24 -1.49
N GLY A 30 8.65 -29.02 -0.52
CA GLY A 30 7.22 -29.02 -0.15
C GLY A 30 6.77 -27.66 0.38
N ILE A 31 7.57 -27.03 1.25
CA ILE A 31 7.28 -25.67 1.76
C ILE A 31 7.35 -24.64 0.63
N ARG A 32 8.34 -24.71 -0.28
CA ARG A 32 8.41 -23.86 -1.49
C ARG A 32 7.14 -23.95 -2.32
N LEU A 33 6.69 -25.16 -2.63
CA LEU A 33 5.47 -25.38 -3.40
C LEU A 33 4.24 -24.83 -2.67
N GLY A 34 4.14 -25.05 -1.36
CA GLY A 34 3.09 -24.48 -0.51
C GLY A 34 3.05 -22.95 -0.58
N TRP A 35 4.21 -22.29 -0.49
CA TRP A 35 4.30 -20.83 -0.61
C TRP A 35 3.92 -20.30 -2.00
N VAL A 36 4.31 -21.00 -3.07
CA VAL A 36 3.88 -20.66 -4.43
C VAL A 36 2.36 -20.78 -4.58
N VAL A 37 1.74 -21.85 -4.05
CA VAL A 37 0.27 -22.02 -4.07
C VAL A 37 -0.44 -20.95 -3.23
N VAL A 38 0.04 -20.68 -2.02
CA VAL A 38 -0.50 -19.62 -1.13
C VAL A 38 -0.40 -18.25 -1.78
N LEU A 39 0.68 -17.97 -2.50
CA LEU A 39 0.87 -16.69 -3.19
C LEU A 39 -0.02 -16.56 -4.42
N VAL A 40 -0.13 -17.59 -5.25
CA VAL A 40 -1.08 -17.60 -6.38
C VAL A 40 -2.52 -17.46 -5.88
N TRP A 41 -2.86 -18.10 -4.75
CA TRP A 41 -4.15 -17.90 -4.10
C TRP A 41 -4.33 -16.46 -3.59
N GLY A 42 -3.35 -15.90 -2.89
CA GLY A 42 -3.43 -14.55 -2.31
C GLY A 42 -3.47 -13.41 -3.34
N GLU A 43 -2.63 -13.48 -4.38
CA GLU A 43 -2.50 -12.43 -5.40
C GLU A 43 -3.55 -12.51 -6.52
N LEU A 44 -4.10 -13.71 -6.79
CA LEU A 44 -5.09 -13.94 -7.85
C LEU A 44 -6.37 -14.57 -7.32
N GLY A 45 -6.27 -15.76 -6.71
CA GLY A 45 -7.42 -16.57 -6.32
C GLY A 45 -8.44 -15.85 -5.45
N ILE A 46 -7.99 -15.10 -4.45
CA ILE A 46 -8.85 -14.31 -3.55
C ILE A 46 -9.59 -13.20 -4.30
N TYR A 47 -8.98 -12.55 -5.29
CA TYR A 47 -9.64 -11.49 -6.08
C TYR A 47 -10.76 -12.08 -6.96
N PHE A 48 -10.48 -13.15 -7.71
CA PHE A 48 -11.50 -13.85 -8.50
C PHE A 48 -12.60 -14.44 -7.63
N TRP A 49 -12.25 -15.04 -6.49
CA TRP A 49 -13.22 -15.62 -5.56
C TRP A 49 -14.13 -14.55 -4.95
N SER A 50 -13.58 -13.41 -4.54
CA SER A 50 -14.34 -12.29 -3.97
C SER A 50 -15.41 -11.73 -4.91
N LEU A 51 -15.16 -11.79 -6.23
CA LEU A 51 -16.11 -11.37 -7.27
C LEU A 51 -16.96 -12.51 -7.86
N SER A 52 -16.76 -13.78 -7.45
CA SER A 52 -17.52 -14.92 -7.98
C SER A 52 -19.03 -14.86 -7.67
N SER A 53 -19.40 -14.15 -6.59
CA SER A 53 -20.78 -13.83 -6.22
C SER A 53 -21.29 -12.50 -6.80
N CYS A 54 -20.39 -11.67 -7.34
CA CYS A 54 -20.73 -10.40 -7.97
C CYS A 54 -21.36 -10.67 -9.35
N LYS A 55 -22.64 -10.33 -9.50
CA LYS A 55 -23.40 -10.48 -10.74
C LYS A 55 -24.18 -9.21 -11.01
N TRP A 56 -24.39 -8.91 -12.29
CA TRP A 56 -25.26 -7.81 -12.69
C TRP A 56 -26.67 -7.97 -12.08
N PRO A 57 -27.25 -6.92 -11.49
CA PRO A 57 -28.55 -7.00 -10.82
C PRO A 57 -29.65 -7.04 -11.87
N GLU A 58 -30.25 -8.20 -12.09
CA GLU A 58 -31.23 -8.40 -13.17
C GLU A 58 -32.23 -9.52 -12.85
N THR A 59 -33.46 -9.37 -13.34
CA THR A 59 -34.48 -10.43 -13.30
C THR A 59 -34.34 -11.37 -14.51
N ALA A 60 -35.06 -12.50 -14.50
CA ALA A 60 -35.13 -13.40 -15.66
C ALA A 60 -35.79 -12.75 -16.90
N GLU A 61 -36.55 -11.67 -16.70
CA GLU A 61 -37.15 -10.89 -17.78
C GLU A 61 -36.14 -9.93 -18.39
N TRP A 62 -35.34 -9.27 -17.53
CA TRP A 62 -34.32 -8.32 -17.96
C TRP A 62 -33.24 -9.01 -18.79
N ARG A 63 -32.81 -10.22 -18.40
CA ARG A 63 -31.93 -11.07 -19.23
C ARG A 63 -32.44 -11.28 -20.65
N ARG A 64 -33.75 -11.50 -20.82
CA ARG A 64 -34.38 -11.64 -22.15
C ARG A 64 -34.36 -10.32 -22.92
N ALA A 65 -34.54 -9.19 -22.23
CA ALA A 65 -34.42 -7.84 -22.78
C ALA A 65 -32.96 -7.35 -23.00
N LYS A 66 -31.95 -8.18 -22.68
CA LYS A 66 -30.50 -7.90 -22.78
C LYS A 66 -30.13 -6.54 -22.14
N PRO A 67 -30.02 -6.46 -20.81
CA PRO A 67 -29.91 -5.19 -20.12
C PRO A 67 -28.57 -4.50 -20.41
N THR A 68 -28.57 -3.17 -20.34
CA THR A 68 -27.34 -2.38 -20.49
C THR A 68 -26.67 -2.23 -19.13
N HIS A 69 -25.42 -2.66 -19.04
CA HIS A 69 -24.67 -2.73 -17.78
C HIS A 69 -23.75 -1.52 -17.61
N VAL A 70 -23.87 -0.81 -16.49
CA VAL A 70 -23.08 0.38 -16.15
C VAL A 70 -22.38 0.15 -14.81
N LEU A 71 -21.07 0.36 -14.78
CA LEU A 71 -20.24 0.22 -13.58
C LEU A 71 -19.94 1.60 -12.98
N LEU A 72 -20.13 1.78 -11.68
CA LEU A 72 -19.69 2.98 -10.95
C LEU A 72 -18.50 2.63 -10.05
N LEU A 73 -17.41 3.37 -10.21
CA LEU A 73 -16.23 3.35 -9.35
C LEU A 73 -16.14 4.67 -8.59
N SER A 74 -15.77 4.65 -7.31
CA SER A 74 -15.50 5.86 -6.52
C SER A 74 -14.09 5.81 -5.96
N ASP A 75 -13.47 6.97 -5.76
CA ASP A 75 -12.20 7.11 -5.03
C ASP A 75 -11.07 6.15 -5.47
N PRO A 76 -10.68 6.09 -6.76
CA PRO A 76 -9.47 5.37 -7.16
C PRO A 76 -8.20 5.84 -6.47
N GLN A 77 -8.15 7.12 -6.05
CA GLN A 77 -7.13 7.74 -5.19
C GLN A 77 -5.68 7.40 -5.65
N VAL A 78 -5.43 7.42 -6.96
CA VAL A 78 -4.10 7.10 -7.50
C VAL A 78 -3.09 8.09 -6.95
N ARG A 79 -2.10 7.58 -6.22
CA ARG A 79 -1.10 8.37 -5.49
C ARG A 79 -0.04 8.98 -6.41
N HIS A 80 0.47 10.16 -6.04
CA HIS A 80 1.36 10.95 -6.90
C HIS A 80 2.77 10.33 -7.02
N PRO A 81 3.40 10.30 -8.22
CA PRO A 81 4.74 9.75 -8.38
C PRO A 81 5.82 10.44 -7.52
N SER A 82 5.67 11.72 -7.17
CA SER A 82 6.70 12.43 -6.39
C SER A 82 6.76 12.04 -4.90
N VAL A 83 5.75 11.35 -4.36
CA VAL A 83 5.74 10.82 -2.98
C VAL A 83 6.95 9.89 -2.75
N VAL A 84 7.42 9.20 -3.81
CA VAL A 84 8.62 8.35 -3.78
C VAL A 84 9.92 9.14 -3.93
N SER A 85 9.89 10.36 -4.47
CA SER A 85 11.09 11.18 -4.72
C SER A 85 11.55 12.03 -3.54
N SER A 86 10.68 12.33 -2.57
CA SER A 86 10.99 13.25 -1.46
C SER A 86 11.76 12.59 -0.31
N GLU A 87 11.60 11.27 -0.10
CA GLU A 87 12.33 10.53 0.94
C GLU A 87 12.84 9.17 0.43
N SER A 88 14.13 8.91 0.63
CA SER A 88 14.87 7.73 0.15
C SER A 88 14.55 6.41 0.90
N SER A 89 13.39 6.31 1.55
CA SER A 89 12.97 5.12 2.28
C SER A 89 12.37 4.08 1.33
N TRP A 90 13.12 2.99 1.10
CA TRP A 90 12.69 1.86 0.27
C TRP A 90 11.33 1.26 0.70
N PHE A 91 10.97 1.37 1.99
CA PHE A 91 9.67 0.96 2.52
C PHE A 91 8.51 1.75 1.90
N LYS A 92 8.66 3.09 1.72
CA LYS A 92 7.63 3.94 1.10
C LYS A 92 7.45 3.59 -0.37
N SER A 93 8.55 3.36 -1.09
CA SER A 93 8.53 2.87 -2.48
C SER A 93 7.84 1.51 -2.61
N LEU A 94 8.10 0.57 -1.70
CA LEU A 94 7.41 -0.72 -1.67
C LEU A 94 5.91 -0.56 -1.35
N GLY A 95 5.54 0.26 -0.36
CA GLY A 95 4.15 0.55 -0.03
C GLY A 95 3.36 1.11 -1.21
N GLN A 96 3.94 2.09 -1.92
CA GLN A 96 3.38 2.63 -3.16
C GLN A 96 3.20 1.54 -4.23
N PHE A 97 4.20 0.68 -4.44
CA PHE A 97 4.10 -0.42 -5.40
C PHE A 97 2.97 -1.41 -5.03
N LEU A 98 2.84 -1.78 -3.75
CA LEU A 98 1.79 -2.70 -3.28
C LEU A 98 0.39 -2.09 -3.44
N TYR A 99 0.25 -0.78 -3.19
CA TYR A 99 -0.98 -0.02 -3.41
C TYR A 99 -1.40 -0.03 -4.88
N GLU A 100 -0.50 0.34 -5.79
CA GLU A 100 -0.75 0.34 -7.23
C GLU A 100 -1.04 -1.07 -7.77
N ALA A 101 -0.31 -2.08 -7.30
CA ALA A 101 -0.51 -3.47 -7.71
C ALA A 101 -1.89 -4.00 -7.27
N ASN A 102 -2.38 -3.60 -6.09
CA ASN A 102 -3.74 -3.90 -5.66
C ASN A 102 -4.79 -3.20 -6.54
N LEU A 103 -4.65 -1.91 -6.84
CA LEU A 103 -5.58 -1.20 -7.74
C LEU A 103 -5.67 -1.87 -9.11
N LYS A 104 -4.52 -2.21 -9.70
CA LYS A 104 -4.45 -2.92 -10.99
C LYS A 104 -5.10 -4.31 -10.92
N ARG A 105 -4.88 -5.09 -9.86
CA ARG A 105 -5.55 -6.39 -9.63
C ARG A 105 -7.05 -6.24 -9.55
N SER A 106 -7.54 -5.32 -8.70
CA SER A 106 -8.95 -5.00 -8.55
C SER A 106 -9.56 -4.63 -9.90
N TRP A 107 -8.94 -3.72 -10.67
CA TRP A 107 -9.43 -3.35 -11.99
C TRP A 107 -9.42 -4.51 -12.98
N HIS A 108 -8.37 -5.34 -12.98
CA HIS A 108 -8.23 -6.50 -13.84
C HIS A 108 -9.31 -7.57 -13.59
N VAL A 109 -9.78 -7.75 -12.35
CA VAL A 109 -10.93 -8.64 -12.06
C VAL A 109 -12.27 -7.95 -12.30
N THR A 110 -12.44 -6.67 -11.94
CA THR A 110 -13.70 -5.94 -12.14
C THR A 110 -14.05 -5.75 -13.61
N ARG A 111 -13.08 -5.41 -14.48
CA ARG A 111 -13.34 -5.20 -15.92
C ARG A 111 -13.83 -6.47 -16.64
N ARG A 112 -13.55 -7.66 -16.11
CA ARG A 112 -14.06 -8.95 -16.64
C ARG A 112 -15.57 -9.14 -16.46
N LEU A 113 -16.23 -8.28 -15.69
CA LEU A 113 -17.70 -8.21 -15.66
C LEU A 113 -18.29 -7.70 -16.98
N ASN A 114 -17.47 -7.21 -17.90
CA ASN A 114 -17.84 -6.69 -19.22
C ASN A 114 -18.93 -5.60 -19.14
N PRO A 115 -18.65 -4.46 -18.47
CA PRO A 115 -19.56 -3.32 -18.47
C PRO A 115 -19.70 -2.72 -19.88
N HIS A 116 -20.85 -2.11 -20.17
CA HIS A 116 -21.09 -1.35 -21.39
C HIS A 116 -20.74 0.14 -21.24
N ALA A 117 -20.60 0.64 -20.00
CA ALA A 117 -20.08 1.97 -19.67
C ALA A 117 -19.53 1.99 -18.25
N VAL A 118 -18.57 2.88 -17.97
CA VAL A 118 -17.98 3.08 -16.64
C VAL A 118 -18.01 4.54 -16.24
N PHE A 119 -18.42 4.84 -15.00
CA PHE A 119 -18.32 6.15 -14.40
C PHE A 119 -17.35 6.11 -13.22
N PHE A 120 -16.48 7.12 -13.14
CA PHE A 120 -15.62 7.40 -12.00
C PHE A 120 -16.22 8.60 -11.25
N LEU A 121 -16.65 8.40 -10.01
CA LEU A 121 -17.36 9.37 -9.16
C LEU A 121 -16.38 10.29 -8.40
N GLY A 122 -15.35 10.80 -9.08
CA GLY A 122 -14.34 11.68 -8.50
C GLY A 122 -13.23 10.97 -7.72
N ASP A 123 -12.24 11.77 -7.37
CA ASP A 123 -11.01 11.40 -6.66
C ASP A 123 -10.23 10.29 -7.38
N MET A 124 -10.05 10.48 -8.69
CA MET A 124 -9.15 9.66 -9.49
C MET A 124 -7.70 9.80 -9.01
N LEU A 125 -7.31 11.02 -8.60
CA LEU A 125 -5.98 11.40 -8.14
C LEU A 125 -6.01 11.77 -6.66
N SER A 126 -5.12 11.22 -5.83
CA SER A 126 -5.16 11.49 -4.38
C SER A 126 -4.70 12.91 -3.98
N SER A 127 -4.15 13.66 -4.92
CA SER A 127 -3.50 14.96 -4.69
C SER A 127 -3.42 15.83 -5.93
N GLY A 128 -4.31 15.60 -6.91
CA GLY A 128 -4.39 16.41 -8.14
C GLY A 128 -4.54 17.90 -7.87
N LYS A 129 -5.27 18.28 -6.81
CA LYS A 129 -5.48 19.66 -6.33
C LYS A 129 -4.19 20.44 -6.04
N TYR A 130 -3.06 19.77 -5.78
CA TYR A 130 -1.78 20.41 -5.44
C TYR A 130 -0.82 20.57 -6.65
N VAL A 131 -1.18 20.03 -7.81
CA VAL A 131 -0.34 20.03 -9.03
C VAL A 131 -0.19 21.44 -9.61
N ARG A 132 1.07 21.83 -9.90
CA ARG A 132 1.39 23.23 -10.25
C ARG A 132 1.41 23.49 -11.76
N SER A 133 1.68 22.47 -12.57
CA SER A 133 1.81 22.61 -14.04
C SER A 133 0.94 21.62 -14.83
N GLU A 134 0.51 22.02 -16.02
CA GLU A 134 -0.25 21.13 -16.93
C GLU A 134 0.55 19.88 -17.30
N ALA A 135 1.87 20.01 -17.49
CA ALA A 135 2.75 18.88 -17.83
C ALA A 135 2.82 17.83 -16.71
N GLU A 136 2.88 18.28 -15.45
CA GLU A 136 2.79 17.43 -14.25
C GLU A 136 1.41 16.78 -14.14
N TYR A 137 0.32 17.54 -14.32
CA TYR A 137 -1.04 17.00 -14.31
C TYR A 137 -1.23 15.93 -15.38
N LYS A 138 -0.71 16.17 -16.58
CA LYS A 138 -0.75 15.21 -17.71
C LYS A 138 0.14 13.99 -17.45
N ALA A 139 1.20 14.09 -16.67
CA ALA A 139 1.99 12.93 -16.24
C ALA A 139 1.24 12.10 -15.18
N TYR A 140 0.58 12.77 -14.22
CA TYR A 140 -0.25 12.15 -13.20
C TYR A 140 -1.48 11.45 -13.81
N TRP A 141 -2.14 12.08 -14.79
CA TRP A 141 -3.24 11.47 -15.53
C TRP A 141 -2.80 10.25 -16.34
N ARG A 142 -1.63 10.28 -17.00
CA ARG A 142 -1.04 9.08 -17.63
C ARG A 142 -0.77 7.96 -16.62
N LYS A 143 -0.40 8.30 -15.37
CA LYS A 143 -0.23 7.34 -14.28
C LYS A 143 -1.57 6.69 -13.92
N PHE A 144 -2.64 7.47 -13.78
CA PHE A 144 -4.01 6.96 -13.63
C PHE A 144 -4.39 6.02 -14.79
N GLN A 145 -4.19 6.45 -16.04
CA GLN A 145 -4.45 5.63 -17.23
C GLN A 145 -3.57 4.37 -17.33
N SER A 146 -2.41 4.32 -16.67
CA SER A 146 -1.60 3.09 -16.58
C SER A 146 -2.16 2.03 -15.63
N ILE A 147 -3.14 2.42 -14.79
CA ILE A 147 -3.87 1.55 -13.87
C ILE A 147 -5.26 1.26 -14.44
N PHE A 148 -5.95 2.31 -14.91
CA PHE A 148 -7.26 2.27 -15.54
C PHE A 148 -7.13 2.66 -17.02
N PRO A 149 -6.63 1.76 -17.90
CA PRO A 149 -6.47 2.07 -19.31
C PRO A 149 -7.82 2.43 -19.96
N PRO A 150 -7.84 3.40 -20.89
CA PRO A 150 -9.01 3.63 -21.73
C PRO A 150 -9.29 2.37 -22.53
N ASP A 151 -10.55 1.94 -22.52
CA ASP A 151 -11.00 0.75 -23.25
C ASP A 151 -11.83 1.17 -24.46
N SER A 152 -11.61 0.53 -25.61
CA SER A 152 -12.41 0.81 -26.82
C SER A 152 -13.76 0.10 -26.82
N SER A 153 -13.95 -0.88 -25.91
CA SER A 153 -15.20 -1.65 -25.79
C SER A 153 -16.29 -0.95 -24.97
N PHE A 154 -15.94 0.02 -24.12
CA PHE A 154 -16.89 0.81 -23.33
C PHE A 154 -16.37 2.23 -23.05
N PRO A 155 -17.23 3.27 -23.13
CA PRO A 155 -16.84 4.62 -22.71
C PRO A 155 -16.59 4.70 -21.20
N GLN A 156 -15.66 5.56 -20.83
CA GLN A 156 -15.35 5.93 -19.45
C GLN A 156 -15.70 7.42 -19.26
N TYR A 157 -16.43 7.72 -18.19
CA TYR A 157 -16.84 9.07 -17.81
C TYR A 157 -16.25 9.41 -16.44
N PHE A 158 -15.80 10.66 -16.27
CA PHE A 158 -15.11 11.12 -15.06
C PHE A 158 -15.84 12.32 -14.47
N LEU A 159 -16.18 12.24 -13.18
CA LEU A 159 -16.61 13.38 -12.37
C LEU A 159 -15.39 13.95 -11.63
N PRO A 160 -15.34 15.26 -11.35
CA PRO A 160 -14.28 15.85 -10.55
C PRO A 160 -14.52 15.60 -9.05
N GLY A 161 -13.50 15.07 -8.35
CA GLY A 161 -13.46 15.05 -6.88
C GLY A 161 -12.69 16.22 -6.28
N ASN A 162 -12.79 16.43 -4.97
CA ASN A 162 -12.08 17.52 -4.30
C ASN A 162 -10.56 17.32 -4.30
N ASN A 163 -10.06 16.08 -4.35
CA ASN A 163 -8.63 15.82 -4.52
C ASN A 163 -8.16 15.89 -5.98
N ASP A 164 -9.06 15.85 -6.98
CA ASP A 164 -8.69 16.06 -8.38
C ASP A 164 -8.47 17.55 -8.73
N VAL A 165 -9.30 18.45 -8.18
CA VAL A 165 -9.39 19.86 -8.62
C VAL A 165 -9.44 20.91 -7.50
N GLY A 166 -9.49 20.50 -6.23
CA GLY A 166 -9.61 21.40 -5.09
C GLY A 166 -11.04 21.87 -4.81
N MET A 167 -11.23 22.48 -3.64
CA MET A 167 -12.48 23.05 -3.15
C MET A 167 -12.18 24.22 -2.19
N GLY A 168 -13.03 25.23 -2.21
CA GLY A 168 -13.02 26.36 -1.29
C GLY A 168 -11.87 27.32 -1.52
N LEU A 169 -11.68 28.25 -0.57
CA LEU A 169 -10.49 29.08 -0.48
C LEU A 169 -9.28 28.28 0.06
N ALA A 170 -9.04 27.08 -0.47
CA ALA A 170 -7.82 26.34 -0.23
C ALA A 170 -6.65 27.08 -0.90
N HIS A 171 -6.02 28.00 -0.15
CA HIS A 171 -4.89 28.82 -0.61
C HIS A 171 -3.69 28.01 -1.15
N SER A 172 -3.66 26.70 -0.86
CA SER A 172 -2.70 25.71 -1.36
C SER A 172 -2.98 25.17 -2.78
N SER A 173 -4.21 25.30 -3.31
CA SER A 173 -4.58 24.80 -4.64
C SER A 173 -4.18 25.79 -5.74
N PRO A 174 -3.34 25.42 -6.73
CA PRO A 174 -2.95 26.33 -7.79
C PRO A 174 -4.14 26.75 -8.66
N LYS A 175 -4.31 28.06 -8.91
CA LYS A 175 -5.46 28.65 -9.62
C LYS A 175 -5.81 27.99 -10.97
N ASN A 176 -4.81 27.38 -11.63
CA ASN A 176 -4.96 26.78 -12.95
C ASN A 176 -5.31 25.29 -12.92
N VAL A 177 -5.37 24.62 -11.77
CA VAL A 177 -5.61 23.15 -11.70
C VAL A 177 -6.92 22.74 -12.37
N ARG A 178 -7.95 23.59 -12.26
CA ARG A 178 -9.25 23.40 -12.92
C ARG A 178 -9.17 23.51 -14.44
N LEU A 179 -8.26 24.33 -14.98
CA LEU A 179 -8.00 24.41 -16.42
C LEU A 179 -7.24 23.17 -16.92
N TYR A 180 -6.34 22.62 -16.10
CA TYR A 180 -5.63 21.38 -16.43
C TYR A 180 -6.59 20.17 -16.44
N TYR A 181 -7.52 20.09 -15.48
CA TYR A 181 -8.56 19.06 -15.47
C TYR A 181 -9.42 19.12 -16.75
N SER A 182 -9.91 20.31 -17.13
CA SER A 182 -10.76 20.42 -18.32
C SER A 182 -10.04 20.20 -19.64
N SER A 183 -8.73 20.48 -19.73
CA SER A 183 -7.93 20.19 -20.94
C SER A 183 -7.51 18.73 -21.06
N ILE A 184 -7.34 18.00 -19.94
CA ILE A 184 -6.77 16.64 -19.91
C ILE A 184 -7.81 15.54 -19.64
N VAL A 185 -8.77 15.78 -18.74
CA VAL A 185 -9.71 14.77 -18.24
C VAL A 185 -11.08 14.89 -18.93
N GLY A 186 -11.69 16.08 -18.88
CA GLY A 186 -12.99 16.31 -19.50
C GLY A 186 -13.84 17.41 -18.82
N PRO A 187 -15.11 17.55 -19.24
CA PRO A 187 -16.00 18.59 -18.70
C PRO A 187 -16.38 18.32 -17.24
N PHE A 188 -16.51 19.40 -16.47
CA PHE A 188 -16.88 19.41 -15.06
C PHE A 188 -18.30 18.90 -14.79
N ASN A 189 -19.27 19.43 -15.56
CA ASN A 189 -20.67 19.02 -15.50
C ASN A 189 -21.06 18.36 -16.82
N ARG A 190 -21.83 17.26 -16.80
CA ARG A 190 -22.21 16.55 -18.02
C ARG A 190 -23.54 15.81 -17.93
N GLN A 191 -24.31 15.85 -19.00
CA GLN A 191 -25.47 14.99 -19.23
C GLN A 191 -25.04 13.83 -20.15
N ILE A 192 -25.31 12.59 -19.76
CA ILE A 192 -25.04 11.39 -20.55
C ILE A 192 -26.34 10.60 -20.66
N VAL A 193 -26.74 10.22 -21.88
CA VAL A 193 -27.92 9.36 -22.09
C VAL A 193 -27.46 7.94 -22.40
N ILE A 194 -27.90 6.96 -21.60
CA ILE A 194 -27.62 5.53 -21.80
C ILE A 194 -28.94 4.79 -21.69
N ARG A 195 -29.34 4.09 -22.76
CA ARG A 195 -30.61 3.34 -22.84
C ARG A 195 -31.83 4.12 -22.31
N ASP A 196 -32.02 5.33 -22.87
CA ASP A 196 -33.05 6.29 -22.46
C ASP A 196 -33.10 6.66 -20.97
N HIS A 197 -32.02 6.42 -20.22
CA HIS A 197 -31.78 7.00 -18.89
C HIS A 197 -30.84 8.19 -19.00
N THR A 198 -31.16 9.27 -18.28
CA THR A 198 -30.34 10.47 -18.21
C THR A 198 -29.45 10.42 -16.97
N PHE A 199 -28.16 10.22 -17.14
CA PHE A 199 -27.17 10.39 -16.09
C PHE A 199 -26.73 11.85 -16.04
N ILE A 200 -26.88 12.49 -14.89
CA ILE A 200 -26.44 13.87 -14.64
C ILE A 200 -25.22 13.80 -13.74
N ALA A 201 -24.06 14.10 -14.30
CA ALA A 201 -22.78 14.15 -13.60
C ALA A 201 -22.48 15.61 -13.19
N LEU A 202 -22.32 15.85 -11.88
CA LEU A 202 -22.10 17.20 -11.33
C LEU A 202 -20.69 17.42 -10.78
N ASP A 203 -20.20 18.64 -10.97
CA ASP A 203 -19.05 19.21 -10.28
C ASP A 203 -19.44 19.59 -8.85
N ALA A 204 -19.41 18.59 -7.97
CA ALA A 204 -19.74 18.77 -6.56
C ALA A 204 -18.79 19.75 -5.84
N PRO A 205 -17.46 19.77 -6.08
CA PRO A 205 -16.56 20.78 -5.52
C PRO A 205 -16.98 22.22 -5.84
N SER A 206 -17.23 22.57 -7.11
CA SER A 206 -17.67 23.94 -7.41
C SER A 206 -19.13 24.23 -7.06
N LEU A 207 -19.99 23.21 -6.96
CA LEU A 207 -21.33 23.41 -6.39
C LEU A 207 -21.26 23.83 -4.91
N VAL A 208 -20.29 23.31 -4.15
CA VAL A 208 -20.01 23.77 -2.78
C VAL A 208 -19.46 25.20 -2.77
N ASP A 209 -18.52 25.54 -3.64
CA ASP A 209 -17.96 26.91 -3.73
C ASP A 209 -19.01 27.96 -4.12
N GLU A 210 -19.94 27.60 -5.00
CA GLU A 210 -21.09 28.43 -5.37
C GLU A 210 -22.11 28.51 -4.22
N ASP A 211 -22.35 27.42 -3.49
CA ASP A 211 -23.24 27.43 -2.31
C ASP A 211 -22.71 28.33 -1.18
N TYR A 212 -21.39 28.38 -0.97
CA TYR A 212 -20.77 29.29 0.00
C TYR A 212 -20.98 30.77 -0.39
N GLN A 213 -20.79 31.13 -1.66
CA GLN A 213 -21.05 32.49 -2.15
C GLN A 213 -22.55 32.86 -2.03
N ARG A 214 -23.42 31.95 -2.47
CA ARG A 214 -24.87 32.09 -2.38
C ARG A 214 -25.33 32.26 -0.93
N SER A 215 -24.92 31.38 -0.03
CA SER A 215 -25.29 31.40 1.38
C SER A 215 -24.71 32.61 2.10
N GLY A 216 -23.48 33.05 1.75
CA GLY A 216 -22.87 34.27 2.27
C GLY A 216 -23.64 35.54 1.90
N SER A 217 -24.35 35.55 0.77
CA SER A 217 -25.27 36.63 0.38
C SER A 217 -26.68 36.52 0.96
N GLY A 218 -26.99 35.47 1.73
CA GLY A 218 -28.34 35.24 2.28
C GLY A 218 -29.42 34.90 1.24
N THR A 219 -29.02 34.54 0.01
CA THR A 219 -29.93 34.40 -1.14
C THR A 219 -30.35 32.94 -1.36
N GLY A 220 -31.64 32.66 -1.57
CA GLY A 220 -32.13 31.31 -1.94
C GLY A 220 -31.80 30.94 -3.39
N TYR A 221 -31.75 29.65 -3.72
CA TYR A 221 -31.44 29.15 -5.09
C TYR A 221 -32.41 29.69 -6.16
N GLU A 222 -33.62 30.05 -5.77
CA GLU A 222 -34.68 30.66 -6.59
C GLU A 222 -34.30 32.07 -7.04
N ARG A 223 -33.63 32.84 -6.17
CA ARG A 223 -33.20 34.23 -6.41
C ARG A 223 -31.71 34.36 -6.76
N TRP A 224 -30.94 33.28 -6.63
CA TRP A 224 -29.52 33.25 -6.95
C TRP A 224 -29.30 33.27 -8.47
N SER A 225 -28.56 34.29 -8.93
CA SER A 225 -28.01 34.33 -10.29
C SER A 225 -26.87 33.31 -10.37
N PRO A 226 -27.00 32.24 -11.18
CA PRO A 226 -25.97 31.23 -11.27
C PRO A 226 -24.64 31.78 -11.79
N ILE A 227 -23.53 31.16 -11.37
CA ILE A 227 -22.21 31.43 -11.95
C ILE A 227 -22.16 30.82 -13.36
N ALA A 228 -21.70 31.60 -14.34
CA ALA A 228 -21.59 31.16 -15.73
C ALA A 228 -20.61 29.96 -15.87
N GLY A 229 -21.06 28.90 -16.52
CA GLY A 229 -20.38 27.59 -16.59
C GLY A 229 -20.43 26.78 -15.28
N GLY A 230 -21.12 27.28 -14.26
CA GLY A 230 -21.22 26.68 -12.93
C GLY A 230 -22.21 25.52 -12.84
N ALA A 231 -22.13 24.77 -11.73
CA ALA A 231 -23.00 23.63 -11.50
C ALA A 231 -24.48 24.04 -11.33
N VAL A 232 -24.77 25.21 -10.76
CA VAL A 232 -26.15 25.69 -10.61
C VAL A 232 -26.75 26.12 -11.94
N GLU A 233 -25.98 26.73 -12.84
CA GLU A 233 -26.42 27.06 -14.19
C GLU A 233 -26.72 25.78 -14.98
N PHE A 234 -25.82 24.80 -14.90
CA PHE A 234 -26.02 23.49 -15.53
C PHE A 234 -27.27 22.76 -15.01
N VAL A 235 -27.50 22.72 -13.69
CA VAL A 235 -28.71 22.10 -13.12
C VAL A 235 -29.98 22.82 -13.57
N LYS A 236 -29.95 24.16 -13.70
CA LYS A 236 -31.08 24.95 -14.23
C LYS A 236 -31.26 24.81 -15.75
N SER A 237 -30.21 24.55 -16.53
CA SER A 237 -30.31 24.36 -18.00
C SER A 237 -30.66 22.91 -18.41
N VAL A 238 -30.38 21.92 -17.56
CA VAL A 238 -30.83 20.53 -17.70
C VAL A 238 -32.30 20.34 -17.26
N LEU A 239 -32.98 21.42 -16.83
CA LEU A 239 -34.45 21.44 -16.73
C LEU A 239 -35.05 20.89 -18.03
N PRO A 240 -35.96 19.90 -17.96
CA PRO A 240 -36.50 19.31 -19.17
C PRO A 240 -37.34 20.36 -19.90
N ALA A 241 -37.13 20.49 -21.21
CA ALA A 241 -37.93 21.29 -22.13
C ALA A 241 -39.42 20.82 -22.25
N THR A 242 -39.88 20.02 -21.30
CA THR A 242 -41.24 19.47 -21.17
C THR A 242 -42.00 20.07 -19.99
N ALA A 243 -41.38 20.92 -19.16
CA ALA A 243 -42.02 21.47 -17.96
C ALA A 243 -43.03 22.61 -18.21
N GLU A 244 -42.98 23.29 -19.36
CA GLU A 244 -43.80 24.50 -19.62
C GLU A 244 -45.12 24.26 -20.39
N LYS A 245 -45.42 23.03 -20.88
CA LYS A 245 -46.63 22.79 -21.71
C LYS A 245 -47.39 21.49 -21.43
N SER A 246 -47.51 21.09 -20.17
CA SER A 246 -48.52 20.09 -19.80
C SER A 246 -48.98 20.19 -18.33
N SER A 247 -49.68 21.28 -18.02
CA SER A 247 -50.71 21.21 -16.98
C SER A 247 -51.73 20.12 -17.38
N GLN A 248 -52.10 19.24 -16.47
CA GLN A 248 -53.05 18.13 -16.67
C GLN A 248 -52.57 16.95 -17.55
N SER A 249 -51.61 16.17 -17.06
CA SER A 249 -51.82 14.71 -17.02
C SER A 249 -51.11 14.08 -15.83
N ALA A 250 -51.75 13.11 -15.18
CA ALA A 250 -51.03 12.18 -14.33
C ALA A 250 -50.26 11.21 -15.24
N LEU A 251 -49.06 10.78 -14.81
CA LEU A 251 -48.28 9.73 -15.47
C LEU A 251 -47.80 10.11 -16.90
N PHE A 252 -46.78 10.97 -17.04
CA PHE A 252 -46.26 11.41 -18.34
C PHE A 252 -45.38 10.36 -19.07
N PRO A 253 -45.82 9.79 -20.21
CA PRO A 253 -44.94 9.05 -21.11
C PRO A 253 -44.10 10.03 -21.93
N GLY A 254 -42.83 10.19 -21.60
CA GLY A 254 -41.89 11.00 -22.39
C GLY A 254 -40.68 11.56 -21.64
N SER A 255 -40.74 11.67 -20.31
CA SER A 255 -39.58 12.08 -19.50
C SER A 255 -38.67 10.88 -19.21
N ARG A 256 -37.44 10.90 -19.75
CA ARG A 256 -36.40 9.90 -19.46
C ARG A 256 -36.09 9.85 -17.95
N PRO A 257 -36.00 8.67 -17.31
CA PRO A 257 -35.60 8.57 -15.90
C PRO A 257 -34.22 9.17 -15.67
N THR A 258 -34.08 9.94 -14.58
CA THR A 258 -32.85 10.67 -14.25
C THR A 258 -32.09 9.98 -13.12
N ILE A 259 -30.79 9.76 -13.30
CA ILE A 259 -29.87 9.29 -12.26
C ILE A 259 -28.86 10.39 -11.98
N LEU A 260 -28.79 10.84 -10.74
CA LEU A 260 -27.85 11.88 -10.32
C LEU A 260 -26.54 11.27 -9.84
N LEU A 261 -25.42 11.73 -10.37
CA LEU A 261 -24.08 11.36 -9.96
C LEU A 261 -23.39 12.59 -9.36
N SER A 262 -22.88 12.45 -8.14
CA SER A 262 -22.12 13.47 -7.41
C SER A 262 -20.83 12.84 -6.88
N HIS A 263 -19.77 13.61 -6.66
CA HIS A 263 -18.68 13.15 -5.81
C HIS A 263 -19.09 13.26 -4.33
N ILE A 264 -19.55 14.43 -3.89
CA ILE A 264 -19.89 14.70 -2.49
C ILE A 264 -21.32 14.17 -2.19
N PRO A 265 -21.53 13.45 -1.06
CA PRO A 265 -22.86 12.99 -0.64
C PRO A 265 -23.86 14.10 -0.38
N LEU A 266 -25.16 13.83 -0.55
CA LEU A 266 -26.20 14.82 -0.26
C LEU A 266 -26.45 14.96 1.25
N ALA A 267 -26.97 16.11 1.65
CA ALA A 267 -27.23 16.48 3.04
C ALA A 267 -28.18 15.50 3.73
N ARG A 268 -27.82 15.06 4.92
CA ARG A 268 -28.62 14.16 5.76
C ARG A 268 -28.44 14.48 7.25
N PRO A 269 -29.34 14.02 8.14
CA PRO A 269 -29.13 14.12 9.59
C PRO A 269 -27.86 13.37 10.02
N ASP A 270 -27.09 13.92 10.97
CA ASP A 270 -25.82 13.30 11.43
C ASP A 270 -26.00 11.96 12.16
N THR A 271 -27.25 11.64 12.53
CA THR A 271 -27.68 10.38 13.15
C THR A 271 -28.27 9.38 12.16
N ALA A 272 -28.33 9.72 10.86
CA ALA A 272 -28.89 8.83 9.84
C ALA A 272 -28.04 7.56 9.68
N GLY A 273 -28.71 6.40 9.70
CA GLY A 273 -28.07 5.12 9.40
C GLY A 273 -27.65 5.00 7.93
N CYS A 274 -26.64 4.17 7.67
CA CYS A 274 -26.03 3.96 6.35
C CYS A 274 -26.36 2.58 5.72
N GLY A 275 -27.36 1.88 6.25
CA GLY A 275 -27.66 0.50 5.88
C GLY A 275 -26.63 -0.53 6.43
N PRO A 276 -26.85 -1.84 6.20
CA PRO A 276 -26.06 -2.92 6.81
C PRO A 276 -24.69 -3.16 6.15
N LEU A 277 -24.40 -2.54 5.01
CA LEU A 277 -23.14 -2.71 4.26
C LEU A 277 -22.06 -1.66 4.63
N ARG A 278 -22.43 -0.68 5.45
CA ARG A 278 -21.51 0.26 6.11
C ARG A 278 -20.60 -0.51 7.07
N GLU A 279 -19.29 -0.24 7.06
CA GLU A 279 -18.40 -0.85 8.03
C GLU A 279 -18.34 -0.08 9.35
N LYS A 280 -18.38 1.25 9.32
CA LYS A 280 -18.23 2.09 10.53
C LYS A 280 -19.11 3.35 10.51
N GLY A 281 -19.94 3.50 11.55
CA GLY A 281 -20.60 4.76 11.89
C GLY A 281 -21.62 5.27 10.86
N ALA A 282 -21.77 6.59 10.82
CA ALA A 282 -22.66 7.32 9.93
C ALA A 282 -21.89 8.48 9.26
N ILE A 283 -22.41 9.01 8.14
CA ILE A 283 -21.86 10.22 7.53
C ILE A 283 -22.33 11.43 8.34
N ARG A 284 -21.40 12.12 8.99
CA ARG A 284 -21.63 13.36 9.74
C ARG A 284 -21.21 14.55 8.91
N ARG A 285 -21.94 15.65 9.04
CA ARG A 285 -21.55 16.95 8.49
C ARG A 285 -20.20 17.36 9.06
N GLY A 286 -19.31 17.79 8.18
CA GLY A 286 -17.96 18.22 8.48
C GLY A 286 -17.43 19.04 7.31
N VAL A 287 -16.65 20.07 7.61
CA VAL A 287 -16.02 20.97 6.64
C VAL A 287 -14.60 21.28 7.12
N GLY A 288 -13.70 21.52 6.19
CA GLY A 288 -12.34 21.96 6.48
C GLY A 288 -11.63 22.46 5.23
N HIS A 289 -10.31 22.59 5.28
CA HIS A 289 -9.53 23.06 4.14
C HIS A 289 -9.56 22.04 3.00
N GLY A 290 -10.30 22.36 1.94
CA GLY A 290 -10.38 21.51 0.73
C GLY A 290 -11.23 20.24 0.87
N TYR A 291 -12.11 20.13 1.86
CA TYR A 291 -13.06 19.03 1.98
C TYR A 291 -14.39 19.43 2.65
N GLN A 292 -15.46 18.73 2.30
CA GLN A 292 -16.79 18.85 2.90
C GLN A 292 -17.55 17.52 2.74
N ASN A 293 -17.93 16.89 3.87
CA ASN A 293 -18.44 15.51 3.91
C ASN A 293 -19.84 15.31 3.28
N THR A 294 -20.61 16.40 3.16
CA THR A 294 -21.97 16.39 2.59
C THR A 294 -22.30 17.77 2.01
N LEU A 295 -23.03 17.84 0.89
CA LEU A 295 -23.58 19.08 0.34
C LEU A 295 -24.47 19.84 1.36
N GLY A 296 -24.73 21.12 1.10
CA GLY A 296 -25.65 21.93 1.92
C GLY A 296 -27.09 21.40 1.90
N LYS A 297 -27.85 21.64 2.98
CA LYS A 297 -29.28 21.25 3.04
C LYS A 297 -30.09 21.95 1.94
N GLN A 298 -29.85 23.24 1.72
CA GLN A 298 -30.51 24.01 0.65
C GLN A 298 -30.09 23.52 -0.75
N THR A 299 -28.80 23.20 -0.96
CA THR A 299 -28.28 22.58 -2.19
C THR A 299 -28.98 21.26 -2.48
N THR A 300 -29.10 20.40 -1.47
CA THR A 300 -29.74 19.08 -1.57
C THR A 300 -31.21 19.24 -1.94
N THR A 301 -31.95 20.11 -1.27
CA THR A 301 -33.34 20.43 -1.61
C THR A 301 -33.47 20.98 -3.04
N PHE A 302 -32.56 21.87 -3.46
CA PHE A 302 -32.51 22.40 -4.83
C PHE A 302 -32.31 21.30 -5.87
N LEU A 303 -31.30 20.44 -5.70
CA LEU A 303 -31.01 19.33 -6.63
C LEU A 303 -32.20 18.37 -6.73
N LEU A 304 -32.73 17.90 -5.59
CA LEU A 304 -33.81 16.91 -5.56
C LEU A 304 -35.13 17.47 -6.11
N LYS A 305 -35.48 18.74 -5.81
CA LYS A 305 -36.70 19.37 -6.34
C LYS A 305 -36.59 19.71 -7.83
N THR A 306 -35.41 20.10 -8.31
CA THR A 306 -35.19 20.53 -9.70
C THR A 306 -35.04 19.35 -10.66
N LEU A 307 -34.20 18.37 -10.30
CA LEU A 307 -33.87 17.24 -11.18
C LEU A 307 -34.80 16.03 -11.01
N ARG A 308 -35.48 15.91 -9.86
CA ARG A 308 -36.33 14.77 -9.46
C ARG A 308 -35.73 13.40 -9.85
N PRO A 309 -34.49 13.10 -9.43
CA PRO A 309 -33.81 11.87 -9.84
C PRO A 309 -34.49 10.62 -9.22
N SER A 310 -34.48 9.52 -9.97
CA SER A 310 -34.97 8.21 -9.52
C SER A 310 -34.00 7.51 -8.56
N ALA A 311 -32.71 7.88 -8.61
CA ALA A 311 -31.68 7.51 -7.65
C ALA A 311 -30.51 8.50 -7.70
N VAL A 312 -29.76 8.57 -6.60
CA VAL A 312 -28.51 9.34 -6.48
C VAL A 312 -27.36 8.38 -6.15
N PHE A 313 -26.21 8.56 -6.79
CA PHE A 313 -24.97 7.88 -6.42
C PHE A 313 -23.89 8.92 -6.08
N SER A 314 -23.28 8.78 -4.91
CA SER A 314 -22.21 9.65 -4.40
C SER A 314 -20.91 8.89 -4.10
N GLY A 315 -19.83 9.61 -3.82
CA GLY A 315 -18.50 9.11 -3.47
C GLY A 315 -17.95 9.76 -2.19
N ASP A 316 -16.66 10.14 -2.19
CA ASP A 316 -15.93 10.94 -1.16
C ASP A 316 -15.79 10.26 0.21
N ASN A 317 -16.87 9.77 0.80
CA ASN A 317 -16.84 9.19 2.15
C ASN A 317 -16.08 7.85 2.26
N ARG A 318 -15.68 7.27 1.12
CA ARG A 318 -14.97 5.99 0.94
C ARG A 318 -15.65 4.71 1.47
N ASP A 319 -16.59 4.80 2.39
CA ASP A 319 -17.37 3.65 2.91
C ASP A 319 -18.84 3.71 2.46
N TYR A 320 -19.47 2.55 2.23
CA TYR A 320 -20.83 2.44 1.68
C TYR A 320 -21.83 3.16 2.59
N CYS A 321 -22.74 3.97 2.05
CA CYS A 321 -23.85 4.50 2.83
C CYS A 321 -25.12 4.62 2.01
N GLU A 322 -26.15 3.87 2.40
CA GLU A 322 -27.48 3.93 1.82
C GLU A 322 -28.40 4.80 2.68
N TYR A 323 -29.03 5.80 2.06
CA TYR A 323 -29.91 6.75 2.72
C TYR A 323 -31.09 7.12 1.82
N HIS A 324 -32.25 7.37 2.43
CA HIS A 324 -33.47 7.77 1.73
C HIS A 324 -33.81 9.22 2.07
N HIS A 325 -33.77 10.10 1.07
CA HIS A 325 -34.14 11.50 1.20
C HIS A 325 -35.66 11.65 1.15
N PRO A 326 -36.33 12.13 2.21
CA PRO A 326 -37.77 12.41 2.16
C PRO A 326 -38.04 13.61 1.23
N LEU A 327 -39.07 13.51 0.40
CA LEU A 327 -39.59 14.64 -0.36
C LEU A 327 -40.85 15.20 0.30
N ASP A 328 -40.78 16.46 0.74
CA ASP A 328 -41.96 17.22 1.15
C ASP A 328 -42.82 17.53 -0.09
N VAL A 329 -43.79 16.66 -0.38
CA VAL A 329 -44.82 16.85 -1.42
C VAL A 329 -46.06 17.47 -0.74
N PRO A 330 -46.40 18.75 -0.99
CA PRO A 330 -47.38 19.45 -0.14
C PRO A 330 -48.85 19.03 -0.29
N ASP A 331 -49.21 18.22 -1.30
CA ASP A 331 -50.60 18.17 -1.78
C ASP A 331 -50.95 16.86 -2.52
N ARG A 332 -51.01 15.74 -1.78
CA ARG A 332 -51.74 14.51 -2.17
C ARG A 332 -52.32 13.82 -0.95
N ASP A 333 -53.57 13.40 -1.08
CA ASP A 333 -54.30 12.65 -0.06
C ASP A 333 -53.56 11.38 0.39
N ALA A 334 -53.73 11.02 1.65
CA ALA A 334 -52.94 10.01 2.31
C ALA A 334 -53.24 8.58 1.84
N GLU A 335 -52.36 8.01 1.01
CA GLU A 335 -52.23 6.55 0.87
C GLU A 335 -50.75 6.13 0.73
N GLU A 336 -50.15 5.92 1.91
CA GLU A 336 -49.13 4.92 2.25
C GLU A 336 -47.73 4.86 1.59
N ASP A 337 -47.30 5.78 0.71
CA ASP A 337 -45.88 5.87 0.31
C ASP A 337 -45.30 7.29 0.46
N THR A 338 -44.40 7.47 1.43
CA THR A 338 -43.61 8.70 1.53
C THR A 338 -42.57 8.71 0.42
N LEU A 339 -42.84 9.48 -0.64
CA LEU A 339 -41.99 9.55 -1.83
C LEU A 339 -40.56 9.93 -1.42
N SER A 340 -39.64 8.95 -1.48
CA SER A 340 -38.26 9.13 -1.06
C SER A 340 -37.28 8.83 -2.20
N ILE A 341 -36.22 9.62 -2.28
CA ILE A 341 -35.14 9.41 -3.25
C ILE A 341 -34.00 8.66 -2.56
N ARG A 342 -33.71 7.46 -3.06
CA ARG A 342 -32.61 6.63 -2.58
C ARG A 342 -31.27 7.19 -3.06
N GLU A 343 -30.37 7.46 -2.13
CA GLU A 343 -28.97 7.75 -2.37
C GLU A 343 -28.10 6.57 -1.90
N ILE A 344 -27.12 6.20 -2.72
CA ILE A 344 -26.01 5.32 -2.33
C ILE A 344 -24.70 6.08 -2.46
N THR A 345 -24.04 6.31 -1.34
CA THR A 345 -22.62 6.64 -1.32
C THR A 345 -21.85 5.35 -1.61
N VAL A 346 -21.23 5.31 -2.78
CA VAL A 346 -20.49 4.16 -3.33
C VAL A 346 -19.18 3.99 -2.56
N LYS A 347 -18.87 2.74 -2.22
CA LYS A 347 -17.65 2.39 -1.50
C LYS A 347 -16.42 2.66 -2.37
N SER A 348 -15.34 3.14 -1.77
CA SER A 348 -14.07 3.41 -2.47
C SER A 348 -13.53 2.14 -3.14
N PHE A 349 -13.03 2.29 -4.35
CA PHE A 349 -12.35 1.25 -5.10
C PHE A 349 -10.92 0.99 -4.61
N SER A 350 -10.32 1.98 -3.95
CA SER A 350 -8.96 1.91 -3.40
C SER A 350 -8.93 1.41 -1.96
N MET A 351 -7.76 0.93 -1.53
CA MET A 351 -7.54 0.64 -0.11
C MET A 351 -7.41 1.94 0.69
N SER A 352 -8.02 1.99 1.88
CA SER A 352 -7.85 3.08 2.85
C SER A 352 -7.93 2.53 4.27
N ASN A 353 -7.49 3.29 5.27
CA ASN A 353 -7.52 2.86 6.67
C ASN A 353 -8.94 2.78 7.25
N HIS A 354 -9.93 3.37 6.57
CA HIS A 354 -11.32 3.43 7.04
C HIS A 354 -12.11 2.16 6.71
N ILE A 355 -11.88 1.54 5.55
CA ILE A 355 -12.58 0.32 5.09
C ILE A 355 -11.65 -0.90 5.06
N ARG A 356 -12.18 -2.08 5.37
CA ARG A 356 -11.46 -3.35 5.18
C ARG A 356 -11.55 -3.83 3.74
N ARG A 357 -12.72 -3.75 3.12
CA ARG A 357 -12.97 -4.28 1.76
C ARG A 357 -13.32 -3.15 0.79
N PRO A 358 -12.47 -2.76 -0.17
CA PRO A 358 -12.85 -1.84 -1.24
C PRO A 358 -14.07 -2.36 -2.04
N GLY A 359 -14.70 -1.52 -2.87
CA GLY A 359 -15.90 -1.90 -3.60
C GLY A 359 -16.21 -1.06 -4.84
N PHE A 360 -17.36 -1.35 -5.44
CA PHE A 360 -17.93 -0.65 -6.59
C PHE A 360 -19.43 -0.93 -6.69
N GLN A 361 -20.17 -0.14 -7.47
CA GLN A 361 -21.60 -0.35 -7.73
C GLN A 361 -21.83 -0.86 -9.15
N LEU A 362 -22.67 -1.88 -9.30
CA LEU A 362 -23.22 -2.32 -10.57
C LEU A 362 -24.59 -1.70 -10.79
N ILE A 363 -24.89 -1.30 -12.02
CA ILE A 363 -26.22 -0.89 -12.48
C ILE A 363 -26.58 -1.67 -13.74
N SER A 364 -27.80 -2.20 -13.80
CA SER A 364 -28.44 -2.73 -15.00
C SER A 364 -29.58 -1.81 -15.42
N LEU A 365 -29.70 -1.57 -16.73
CA LEU A 365 -30.75 -0.74 -17.34
C LEU A 365 -31.56 -1.56 -18.35
N VAL A 366 -32.88 -1.42 -18.32
CA VAL A 366 -33.81 -1.87 -19.37
C VAL A 366 -34.61 -0.67 -19.86
N ASP A 367 -35.30 -0.81 -21.00
CA ASP A 367 -35.99 0.33 -21.61
C ASP A 367 -37.11 0.85 -20.69
N PRO A 368 -37.23 2.17 -20.46
CA PRO A 368 -38.24 2.73 -19.55
C PRO A 368 -39.66 2.34 -19.94
N THR A 369 -40.43 1.78 -19.00
CA THR A 369 -41.86 1.47 -19.18
C THR A 369 -42.71 2.37 -18.29
N PRO A 370 -43.94 2.78 -18.69
CA PRO A 370 -44.72 3.80 -17.97
C PRO A 370 -45.09 3.49 -16.52
N LYS A 371 -44.94 2.23 -16.06
CA LYS A 371 -45.29 1.77 -14.71
C LYS A 371 -44.24 0.83 -14.08
N GLY A 372 -43.10 0.61 -14.74
CA GLY A 372 -42.09 -0.36 -14.30
C GLY A 372 -40.77 0.28 -13.91
N LYS A 373 -40.08 -0.31 -12.91
CA LYS A 373 -38.70 0.07 -12.59
C LYS A 373 -37.83 -0.24 -13.81
N SER A 374 -37.01 0.72 -14.24
CA SER A 374 -36.18 0.61 -15.46
C SER A 374 -34.68 0.47 -15.19
N PHE A 375 -34.24 0.67 -13.94
CA PHE A 375 -32.87 0.41 -13.47
C PHE A 375 -32.86 -0.47 -12.21
N MET A 376 -31.82 -1.27 -12.05
CA MET A 376 -31.52 -2.03 -10.84
C MET A 376 -30.05 -1.86 -10.53
N ASP A 377 -29.69 -1.88 -9.25
CA ASP A 377 -28.32 -1.67 -8.79
C ASP A 377 -27.94 -2.67 -7.69
N ALA A 378 -26.65 -2.96 -7.56
CA ALA A 378 -26.10 -3.81 -6.50
C ALA A 378 -24.64 -3.46 -6.21
N PRO A 379 -24.23 -3.38 -4.93
CA PRO A 379 -22.83 -3.22 -4.55
C PRO A 379 -22.07 -4.54 -4.69
N CYS A 380 -20.81 -4.45 -5.11
CA CYS A 380 -19.85 -5.55 -5.05
C CYS A 380 -18.62 -5.14 -4.22
N LEU A 381 -18.06 -6.12 -3.50
CA LEU A 381 -16.95 -5.92 -2.58
C LEU A 381 -15.72 -6.69 -3.04
N LEU A 382 -14.62 -5.96 -3.23
CA LEU A 382 -13.27 -6.48 -3.46
C LEU A 382 -12.74 -7.20 -2.21
N PRO A 383 -11.60 -7.91 -2.26
CA PRO A 383 -11.07 -8.59 -1.07
C PRO A 383 -10.42 -7.59 -0.11
N ASP A 384 -10.24 -8.00 1.15
CA ASP A 384 -9.54 -7.20 2.16
C ASP A 384 -8.01 -7.23 1.91
N PRO A 385 -7.39 -6.14 1.41
CA PRO A 385 -5.98 -6.17 1.05
C PRO A 385 -5.09 -6.26 2.28
N HIS A 386 -5.45 -5.56 3.35
CA HIS A 386 -4.74 -5.59 4.63
C HIS A 386 -4.85 -6.98 5.29
N GLY A 387 -6.03 -7.59 5.22
CA GLY A 387 -6.30 -8.97 5.66
C GLY A 387 -5.45 -10.02 4.96
N ILE A 388 -5.20 -9.88 3.65
CA ILE A 388 -4.28 -10.78 2.92
C ILE A 388 -2.86 -10.72 3.53
N TYR A 389 -2.30 -9.54 3.74
CA TYR A 389 -0.96 -9.43 4.33
C TYR A 389 -0.91 -9.88 5.80
N THR A 390 -1.87 -9.42 6.62
CA THR A 390 -1.82 -9.63 8.08
C THR A 390 -2.39 -10.96 8.56
N SER A 391 -3.37 -11.54 7.85
CA SER A 391 -4.05 -12.77 8.27
C SER A 391 -3.67 -14.01 7.45
N LEU A 392 -3.19 -13.85 6.22
CA LEU A 392 -2.67 -14.96 5.41
C LEU A 392 -1.13 -15.01 5.42
N TYR A 393 -0.46 -13.98 4.90
CA TYR A 393 0.99 -14.06 4.70
C TYR A 393 1.81 -14.00 5.99
N MET A 394 1.57 -13.03 6.87
CA MET A 394 2.35 -12.85 8.11
C MET A 394 2.28 -14.07 9.05
N PRO A 395 1.11 -14.68 9.34
CA PRO A 395 1.04 -15.86 10.20
C PRO A 395 1.69 -17.08 9.57
N LEU A 396 1.50 -17.31 8.26
CA LEU A 396 2.16 -18.41 7.56
C LEU A 396 3.69 -18.24 7.51
N ALA A 397 4.20 -17.01 7.38
CA ALA A 397 5.64 -16.72 7.43
C ALA A 397 6.22 -17.05 8.80
N PHE A 398 5.55 -16.62 9.88
CA PHE A 398 5.94 -16.91 11.24
C PHE A 398 5.91 -18.42 11.57
N LEU A 399 4.83 -19.11 11.20
CA LEU A 399 4.70 -20.57 11.37
C LEU A 399 5.75 -21.33 10.55
N THR A 400 6.07 -20.88 9.33
CA THR A 400 7.14 -21.46 8.51
C THR A 400 8.50 -21.31 9.20
N LEU A 401 8.82 -20.14 9.75
CA LEU A 401 10.09 -19.90 10.45
C LEU A 401 10.20 -20.75 11.73
N ILE A 402 9.12 -20.88 12.51
CA ILE A 402 9.06 -21.78 13.67
C ILE A 402 9.28 -23.24 13.22
N PHE A 403 8.56 -23.70 12.21
CA PHE A 403 8.69 -25.06 11.68
C PHE A 403 10.13 -25.35 11.23
N LEU A 404 10.75 -24.44 10.46
CA LEU A 404 12.14 -24.59 10.00
C LEU A 404 13.13 -24.60 11.18
N PHE A 405 12.89 -23.83 12.24
CA PHE A 405 13.69 -23.87 13.46
C PHE A 405 13.56 -25.22 14.19
N ILE A 406 12.34 -25.73 14.39
CA ILE A 406 12.09 -27.03 15.00
C ILE A 406 12.70 -28.16 14.14
N PHE A 407 12.49 -28.12 12.83
CA PHE A 407 13.07 -29.09 11.89
C PHE A 407 14.61 -29.11 11.95
N ASN A 408 15.26 -27.94 11.95
CA ASN A 408 16.72 -27.85 12.03
C ASN A 408 17.29 -28.16 13.42
N THR A 409 16.59 -27.85 14.53
CA THR A 409 17.01 -28.33 15.87
C THR A 409 16.94 -29.85 15.94
N TYR A 410 15.86 -30.47 15.45
CA TYR A 410 15.68 -31.91 15.43
C TYR A 410 16.72 -32.62 14.56
N ARG A 411 16.96 -32.11 13.34
CA ARG A 411 18.00 -32.61 12.44
C ARG A 411 19.40 -32.44 13.03
N SER A 412 19.69 -31.32 13.71
CA SER A 412 20.96 -31.11 14.42
C SER A 412 21.17 -32.12 15.56
N ARG A 413 20.11 -32.41 16.36
CA ARG A 413 20.16 -33.46 17.39
C ARG A 413 20.43 -34.84 16.78
N ARG A 414 19.70 -35.24 15.73
CA ARG A 414 19.97 -36.51 15.01
C ARG A 414 21.41 -36.59 14.48
N LEU A 415 21.92 -35.53 13.85
CA LEU A 415 23.28 -35.47 13.29
C LEU A 415 24.40 -35.46 14.35
N ARG A 416 24.08 -35.18 15.62
CA ARG A 416 24.97 -35.31 16.79
C ARG A 416 24.85 -36.67 17.49
N SER A 417 23.73 -37.37 17.30
CA SER A 417 23.44 -38.66 17.94
C SER A 417 23.84 -39.87 17.08
N GLY A 418 24.23 -39.65 15.82
CA GLY A 418 24.86 -40.68 15.00
C GLY A 418 26.31 -40.92 15.44
N PRO A 419 26.80 -42.17 15.46
CA PRO A 419 28.21 -42.45 15.76
C PRO A 419 29.12 -41.69 14.77
N PRO A 420 30.32 -41.27 15.19
CA PRO A 420 31.28 -40.69 14.25
C PRO A 420 31.53 -41.69 13.13
N ALA A 421 31.45 -41.23 11.88
CA ALA A 421 31.80 -42.05 10.74
C ALA A 421 33.29 -42.39 10.86
N HIS A 422 33.60 -43.64 11.21
CA HIS A 422 34.95 -44.16 11.11
C HIS A 422 35.37 -44.04 9.64
N ILE A 423 36.28 -43.11 9.35
CA ILE A 423 36.93 -43.00 8.05
C ILE A 423 37.84 -44.23 7.95
N ALA A 424 37.29 -45.32 7.42
CA ALA A 424 38.07 -46.48 7.06
C ALA A 424 38.94 -46.13 5.86
N LEU A 425 40.15 -45.62 6.13
CA LEU A 425 41.24 -45.54 5.17
C LEU A 425 41.64 -46.97 4.80
N SER A 426 40.91 -47.57 3.87
CA SER A 426 41.35 -48.79 3.20
C SER A 426 42.53 -48.42 2.30
N PRO A 427 43.73 -48.99 2.47
CA PRO A 427 44.83 -48.74 1.55
C PRO A 427 44.47 -49.29 0.16
N PRO A 428 44.95 -48.68 -0.93
CA PRO A 428 44.69 -49.18 -2.27
C PRO A 428 45.38 -50.53 -2.47
N ASN A 429 44.62 -51.56 -2.85
CA ASN A 429 45.18 -52.83 -3.31
C ASN A 429 45.92 -52.60 -4.63
N ILE A 430 47.23 -52.42 -4.56
CA ILE A 430 48.12 -52.52 -5.72
C ILE A 430 48.28 -54.01 -6.02
N GLY A 431 47.70 -54.46 -7.12
CA GLY A 431 47.85 -55.84 -7.60
C GLY A 431 49.29 -56.10 -8.04
N LEU A 432 50.00 -56.92 -7.26
CA LEU A 432 51.32 -57.43 -7.61
C LEU A 432 51.20 -58.43 -8.77
N SER A 433 51.81 -58.12 -9.91
CA SER A 433 52.20 -59.12 -10.92
C SER A 433 53.62 -59.60 -10.61
N PRO A 434 53.91 -60.92 -10.66
CA PRO A 434 55.24 -61.44 -10.32
C PRO A 434 56.19 -61.45 -11.53
N LEU A 435 57.48 -61.70 -11.22
CA LEU A 435 58.61 -62.04 -12.11
C LEU A 435 59.37 -60.89 -12.80
N HIS A 436 60.50 -60.50 -12.18
CA HIS A 436 61.81 -60.78 -12.77
C HIS A 436 62.91 -60.74 -11.69
N PRO A 437 63.72 -61.81 -11.51
CA PRO A 437 64.92 -61.75 -10.68
C PRO A 437 66.12 -61.34 -11.55
N GLY A 438 66.63 -60.13 -11.32
CA GLY A 438 67.90 -59.64 -11.86
C GLY A 438 68.63 -58.92 -10.73
N ALA A 439 69.81 -59.41 -10.37
CA ALA A 439 70.65 -58.74 -9.40
C ALA A 439 71.18 -57.42 -9.97
N ASP A 440 71.31 -56.39 -9.13
CA ASP A 440 72.67 -56.00 -8.73
C ASP A 440 72.70 -55.12 -7.49
N VAL A 441 73.89 -55.07 -6.89
CA VAL A 441 74.21 -54.46 -5.60
C VAL A 441 74.39 -52.94 -5.72
N TRP A 442 74.18 -52.22 -4.61
CA TRP A 442 74.99 -51.08 -4.09
C TRP A 442 74.13 -50.05 -3.34
N SER A 443 74.57 -49.77 -2.12
CA SER A 443 74.07 -48.74 -1.19
C SER A 443 75.17 -47.69 -0.96
N PRO A 444 75.02 -46.68 -0.09
CA PRO A 444 73.84 -45.87 0.28
C PRO A 444 74.09 -44.36 0.04
N TYR A 445 73.06 -43.50 0.05
CA TYR A 445 73.28 -42.07 0.33
C TYR A 445 72.08 -41.35 0.98
N THR A 446 72.29 -40.87 2.20
CA THR A 446 71.48 -39.94 3.00
C THR A 446 72.40 -39.32 4.06
N PRO A 447 72.09 -38.16 4.68
CA PRO A 447 71.01 -37.20 4.44
C PRO A 447 71.53 -35.75 4.24
N ASN A 448 70.64 -34.77 4.18
CA ASN A 448 70.93 -33.44 4.73
C ASN A 448 69.67 -32.75 5.27
N LEU A 449 69.70 -32.43 6.57
CA LEU A 449 68.74 -31.62 7.31
C LEU A 449 69.48 -30.37 7.83
N PRO A 450 68.90 -29.16 7.73
CA PRO A 450 69.28 -28.06 8.60
C PRO A 450 68.29 -27.87 9.77
N VAL A 451 68.85 -27.58 10.94
CA VAL A 451 68.17 -27.46 12.23
C VAL A 451 67.78 -26.00 12.53
N SER A 452 66.83 -25.78 13.45
CA SER A 452 66.41 -24.45 13.91
C SER A 452 67.38 -23.83 14.94
N PRO A 453 67.37 -22.50 15.12
CA PRO A 453 67.95 -21.87 16.30
C PRO A 453 66.90 -21.28 17.25
N ARG A 454 66.79 -21.89 18.44
CA ARG A 454 66.71 -21.16 19.73
C ARG A 454 68.17 -21.01 20.21
N SER A 455 68.63 -20.06 21.03
CA SER A 455 68.04 -18.97 21.82
C SER A 455 69.17 -18.14 22.46
N ALA A 456 68.97 -16.88 22.83
CA ALA A 456 69.67 -16.25 23.96
C ALA A 456 68.98 -14.95 24.43
N LEU A 457 68.92 -14.73 25.75
CA LEU A 457 68.63 -13.45 26.42
C LEU A 457 69.96 -12.78 26.83
N PRO A 458 69.97 -11.49 27.17
CA PRO A 458 70.12 -11.18 28.60
C PRO A 458 69.25 -10.01 29.12
N THR A 459 69.29 -9.83 30.45
CA THR A 459 68.45 -8.95 31.30
C THR A 459 69.19 -7.70 31.80
N THR A 460 68.46 -6.60 32.11
CA THR A 460 68.52 -5.88 33.44
C THR A 460 67.60 -4.65 33.57
N LEU A 461 66.74 -4.67 34.62
CA LEU A 461 66.33 -3.61 35.57
C LEU A 461 66.39 -2.09 35.22
N ARG A 462 65.23 -1.39 35.34
CA ARG A 462 64.86 -0.48 36.49
C ARG A 462 63.48 0.19 36.35
N THR A 463 62.89 0.56 37.49
CA THR A 463 61.63 1.32 37.72
C THR A 463 61.83 2.25 38.94
N PRO A 464 60.84 3.02 39.42
CA PRO A 464 60.04 4.10 38.80
C PRO A 464 60.22 5.44 39.59
N ASN A 465 59.46 6.52 39.30
CA ASN A 465 59.19 7.57 40.30
C ASN A 465 57.95 8.44 39.99
N ALA A 466 57.45 9.17 41.00
CA ALA A 466 56.17 9.91 40.98
C ALA A 466 56.25 11.32 41.64
N ALA A 467 55.27 12.18 41.33
CA ALA A 467 54.85 13.40 42.06
C ALA A 467 53.46 13.80 41.51
N ALA A 468 52.37 14.03 42.27
CA ALA A 468 52.07 14.94 43.40
C ALA A 468 51.52 16.32 42.93
N GLY A 469 50.43 16.80 43.58
CA GLY A 469 49.60 17.97 43.18
C GLY A 469 50.16 19.37 43.55
N PRO A 470 49.32 20.44 43.67
CA PRO A 470 48.11 20.47 44.51
C PRO A 470 46.90 21.30 43.98
N THR A 471 45.96 21.62 44.87
CA THR A 471 44.63 22.27 44.72
C THR A 471 44.63 23.79 44.95
N MET A 472 43.54 24.53 44.58
CA MET A 472 42.75 25.42 45.49
C MET A 472 41.56 26.19 44.84
N ARG A 473 40.72 26.75 45.73
CA ARG A 473 39.30 27.23 45.69
C ARG A 473 38.88 28.45 44.82
N ALA A 474 37.55 28.65 44.81
CA ALA A 474 36.69 29.56 44.04
C ALA A 474 36.53 31.04 44.50
N ALA A 475 36.11 31.91 43.55
CA ALA A 475 35.45 33.24 43.62
C ALA A 475 35.04 33.69 42.17
N SER A 476 34.14 34.65 41.84
CA SER A 476 32.96 35.29 42.48
C SER A 476 32.04 35.95 41.40
N ARG A 477 31.02 36.74 41.80
CA ARG A 477 30.26 37.74 40.99
C ARG A 477 30.81 39.18 41.28
N PRO A 478 30.31 40.32 40.71
CA PRO A 478 29.17 40.58 39.79
C PRO A 478 29.45 41.50 38.56
N ASP A 479 28.47 41.70 37.66
CA ASP A 479 27.90 43.04 37.30
C ASP A 479 26.77 42.99 36.24
N THR A 480 26.05 44.11 36.07
CA THR A 480 24.86 44.35 35.20
C THR A 480 25.05 45.64 34.35
N PRO A 481 24.07 46.16 33.58
CA PRO A 481 23.21 45.57 32.53
C PRO A 481 23.25 46.39 31.19
N LEU A 482 22.55 45.96 30.11
CA LEU A 482 21.62 46.79 29.29
C LEU A 482 21.19 46.19 27.92
N ALA A 483 19.94 46.51 27.54
CA ALA A 483 19.35 46.60 26.19
C ALA A 483 18.97 45.33 25.38
N SER A 484 17.83 45.47 24.68
CA SER A 484 17.03 44.43 24.00
C SER A 484 17.36 44.21 22.51
N PRO A 485 16.89 43.11 21.89
CA PRO A 485 16.77 43.01 20.43
C PRO A 485 15.31 42.88 19.92
N LEU A 486 15.13 43.29 18.66
CA LEU A 486 13.90 43.24 17.89
C LEU A 486 13.77 41.97 17.03
N LEU A 487 12.52 41.62 16.69
CA LEU A 487 12.03 40.95 15.47
C LEU A 487 13.02 40.12 14.60
N GLY A 488 12.77 38.81 14.51
CA GLY A 488 13.35 37.91 13.49
C GLY A 488 12.35 37.53 12.38
N PRO A 489 12.79 37.27 11.14
CA PRO A 489 11.89 37.08 9.98
C PRO A 489 11.48 35.61 9.69
N SER A 490 10.32 35.50 9.03
CA SER A 490 9.75 34.41 8.21
C SER A 490 10.50 33.08 8.07
N VAL A 491 9.81 31.98 8.39
CA VAL A 491 10.22 30.59 8.09
C VAL A 491 9.55 30.09 6.80
N ILE A 492 10.34 29.45 5.92
CA ILE A 492 9.86 28.73 4.74
C ILE A 492 9.47 27.30 5.18
N PHE A 493 8.21 26.89 4.94
CA PHE A 493 7.76 25.53 5.24
C PHE A 493 8.23 24.52 4.18
N GLN A 494 8.89 23.44 4.64
CA GLN A 494 9.04 22.19 3.90
C GLN A 494 7.97 21.22 4.39
N HIS A 495 7.11 20.72 3.50
CA HIS A 495 6.06 19.76 3.85
C HIS A 495 6.64 18.38 4.21
N HIS A 496 6.07 17.76 5.24
CA HIS A 496 6.49 16.46 5.76
C HIS A 496 5.44 15.39 5.35
N PRO A 497 5.83 14.27 4.73
CA PRO A 497 4.89 13.24 4.24
C PRO A 497 4.18 12.40 5.34
N GLN A 498 4.01 12.92 6.56
CA GLN A 498 3.01 12.42 7.52
C GLN A 498 1.67 13.15 7.39
N GLU A 499 1.66 14.37 6.86
CA GLU A 499 0.43 15.15 6.64
C GLU A 499 -0.52 14.45 5.62
N GLU A 500 0.04 13.71 4.64
CA GLU A 500 -0.73 12.97 3.63
C GLU A 500 -1.55 11.77 4.19
N GLU A 501 -1.23 11.26 5.39
CA GLU A 501 -2.02 10.19 6.05
C GLU A 501 -2.92 10.72 7.19
N GLU A 502 -2.77 11.98 7.61
CA GLU A 502 -3.67 12.64 8.59
C GLU A 502 -4.75 13.53 7.93
N GLU A 503 -4.61 13.96 6.67
CA GLU A 503 -5.69 14.63 5.90
C GLU A 503 -6.80 13.65 5.40
N ASP A 504 -6.88 12.42 5.93
CA ASP A 504 -7.90 11.45 5.55
C ASP A 504 -9.28 11.85 6.13
N ALA A 505 -10.12 12.41 5.25
CA ALA A 505 -11.25 13.33 5.52
C ALA A 505 -12.41 12.83 6.43
N LEU A 506 -12.33 11.63 7.02
CA LEU A 506 -13.41 11.09 7.82
C LEU A 506 -13.42 11.58 9.29
N TYR A 507 -12.24 11.88 9.87
CA TYR A 507 -12.11 12.38 11.25
C TYR A 507 -10.81 13.18 11.47
N PRO A 508 -10.87 14.48 11.83
CA PRO A 508 -9.72 15.16 12.43
C PRO A 508 -9.32 14.49 13.75
N THR A 509 -8.04 14.24 13.97
CA THR A 509 -7.48 13.55 15.15
C THR A 509 -7.61 14.33 16.48
N GLN A 510 -8.29 15.48 16.47
CA GLN A 510 -8.33 16.45 17.57
C GLN A 510 -9.32 16.12 18.72
N TYR A 511 -10.11 15.05 18.61
CA TYR A 511 -11.11 14.65 19.64
C TYR A 511 -11.05 13.18 20.08
N ALA A 512 -9.87 12.56 20.02
CA ALA A 512 -9.65 11.29 20.72
C ALA A 512 -9.53 11.51 22.25
N GLN A 513 -10.65 11.39 22.98
CA GLN A 513 -10.65 11.46 24.44
C GLN A 513 -9.72 10.40 25.04
N ARG A 514 -8.59 10.85 25.61
CA ARG A 514 -7.59 10.00 26.26
C ARG A 514 -8.06 9.56 27.64
N SER A 515 -8.97 8.58 27.68
CA SER A 515 -9.30 7.84 28.91
C SER A 515 -8.13 6.94 29.29
N GLY A 516 -7.46 7.26 30.39
CA GLY A 516 -6.25 6.56 30.86
C GLY A 516 -5.77 7.10 32.20
N SER A 517 -6.45 6.70 33.28
CA SER A 517 -6.17 7.11 34.66
C SER A 517 -4.79 6.62 35.17
N GLY A 518 -4.10 7.43 35.99
CA GLY A 518 -2.79 7.07 36.55
C GLY A 518 -2.04 8.14 37.36
N ASN A 519 -2.67 8.71 38.40
CA ASN A 519 -2.10 9.42 39.57
C ASN A 519 -0.71 10.11 39.52
N GLY A 520 -0.64 11.38 39.97
CA GLY A 520 0.45 11.83 40.86
C GLY A 520 1.01 13.26 40.69
N ASN A 521 0.32 14.26 41.27
CA ASN A 521 0.83 15.52 41.86
C ASN A 521 1.76 16.49 41.06
N VAL A 522 1.23 17.70 40.74
CA VAL A 522 1.64 19.06 41.26
C VAL A 522 3.16 19.32 41.43
N SER A 523 3.80 20.40 40.91
CA SER A 523 3.38 21.80 40.59
C SER A 523 4.29 22.51 39.55
N ASP A 524 3.75 23.55 38.91
CA ASP A 524 4.32 24.85 38.46
C ASP A 524 5.66 24.97 37.68
N GLY A 525 5.65 25.88 36.69
CA GLY A 525 6.86 26.56 36.15
C GLY A 525 6.94 26.62 34.61
N GLU A 526 6.79 27.82 34.04
CA GLU A 526 7.20 28.12 32.65
C GLU A 526 8.73 28.23 32.52
N GLU A 527 9.27 28.06 31.31
CA GLU A 527 10.16 29.03 30.60
C GLU A 527 11.00 28.36 29.47
N TRP A 528 11.35 29.14 28.45
CA TRP A 528 12.00 28.69 27.21
C TRP A 528 13.52 28.48 27.34
N PRO A 529 14.15 27.78 26.36
CA PRO A 529 15.36 28.36 25.78
C PRO A 529 15.41 28.29 24.23
N ALA A 530 16.12 29.24 23.63
CA ALA A 530 16.38 29.31 22.18
C ALA A 530 17.87 29.14 21.86
N ARG A 531 18.14 28.74 20.60
CA ARG A 531 19.39 28.87 19.80
C ARG A 531 20.75 28.87 20.51
N GLY A 532 21.58 27.88 20.17
CA GLY A 532 23.04 27.98 20.26
C GLY A 532 23.67 28.24 18.89
N ASP A 533 24.80 28.95 18.86
CA ASP A 533 25.51 29.38 17.66
C ASP A 533 26.49 28.34 17.08
N ASP A 534 26.75 28.42 15.78
CA ASP A 534 27.78 27.64 15.07
C ASP A 534 29.20 28.24 15.27
N PRO A 535 30.24 27.41 15.52
CA PRO A 535 31.64 27.84 15.43
C PRO A 535 32.25 27.66 14.03
N ALA A 536 33.06 28.64 13.64
CA ALA A 536 33.76 28.74 12.35
C ALA A 536 34.88 27.67 12.14
N PRO A 537 35.35 27.43 10.89
CA PRO A 537 36.19 26.27 10.56
C PRO A 537 37.68 26.47 10.86
N SER A 538 38.34 25.42 11.35
CA SER A 538 39.79 25.38 11.55
C SER A 538 40.53 24.82 10.33
N TYR A 539 41.50 25.59 9.84
CA TYR A 539 42.41 25.17 8.77
C TYR A 539 43.42 24.13 9.29
N PHE A 540 43.68 23.09 8.49
CA PHE A 540 44.79 22.15 8.71
C PHE A 540 45.81 22.23 7.55
N LEU A 541 47.09 22.29 7.91
CA LEU A 541 48.22 22.34 6.99
C LEU A 541 48.53 20.95 6.38
N PRO A 542 49.08 20.87 5.15
CA PRO A 542 49.43 19.60 4.52
C PRO A 542 50.76 19.02 5.05
N ALA A 543 50.80 17.70 5.22
CA ALA A 543 52.02 16.94 5.53
C ALA A 543 52.73 16.46 4.24
N PRO A 544 54.06 16.23 4.25
CA PRO A 544 54.87 16.18 3.03
C PRO A 544 54.80 14.86 2.25
N ALA A 545 55.15 14.94 0.97
CA ALA A 545 55.14 13.83 0.03
C ALA A 545 56.36 12.89 0.18
N GLY A 546 56.15 11.58 -0.07
CA GLY A 546 57.23 10.63 -0.33
C GLY A 546 56.80 9.16 -0.25
N GLY A 547 56.99 8.39 -1.33
CA GLY A 547 57.10 6.93 -1.25
C GLY A 547 56.23 6.06 -2.17
N SER A 548 56.66 5.91 -3.43
CA SER A 548 56.51 4.72 -4.30
C SER A 548 55.10 4.13 -4.60
N LEU A 549 54.75 4.11 -5.90
CA LEU A 549 53.59 3.37 -6.41
C LEU A 549 53.77 1.85 -6.27
N LYS A 550 52.70 1.18 -5.82
CA LYS A 550 52.34 -0.17 -6.31
C LYS A 550 50.91 -0.13 -6.83
N GLN A 551 50.71 -0.63 -8.05
CA GLN A 551 49.42 -0.57 -8.76
C GLN A 551 48.31 -1.25 -7.96
N ALA A 552 47.22 -0.51 -7.70
CA ALA A 552 46.01 -1.07 -7.12
C ALA A 552 45.11 -1.61 -8.24
N VAL A 553 44.88 -2.93 -8.24
CA VAL A 553 43.83 -3.57 -9.06
C VAL A 553 42.46 -2.98 -8.67
N PRO A 554 41.57 -2.62 -9.61
CA PRO A 554 40.30 -1.98 -9.30
C PRO A 554 39.41 -2.91 -8.46
N ARG A 555 39.22 -2.57 -7.19
CA ARG A 555 38.22 -3.22 -6.33
C ARG A 555 36.85 -2.62 -6.62
N GLY A 556 35.88 -3.48 -6.92
CA GLY A 556 34.49 -3.09 -7.14
C GLY A 556 33.87 -2.40 -5.93
N TRP A 557 32.75 -1.72 -6.16
CA TRP A 557 32.07 -0.89 -5.17
C TRP A 557 31.71 -1.72 -3.93
N ALA A 558 32.17 -1.24 -2.76
CA ALA A 558 31.99 -1.91 -1.48
C ALA A 558 31.65 -0.88 -0.39
N TRP A 559 30.45 -0.98 0.15
CA TRP A 559 30.00 -0.15 1.25
C TRP A 559 30.42 -0.79 2.57
N SER A 560 31.14 -0.03 3.41
CA SER A 560 31.49 -0.48 4.75
C SER A 560 31.08 0.54 5.79
N TRP A 561 30.41 0.09 6.84
CA TRP A 561 30.11 0.91 8.01
C TRP A 561 30.52 0.22 9.30
N THR A 562 30.72 1.01 10.36
CA THR A 562 31.05 0.50 11.68
C THR A 562 29.96 0.82 12.68
N PHE A 563 29.58 -0.16 13.51
CA PHE A 563 28.62 0.02 14.60
C PHE A 563 29.17 -0.62 15.88
N VAL A 564 28.71 -0.18 17.05
CA VAL A 564 29.13 -0.75 18.34
C VAL A 564 28.06 -1.72 18.83
N PHE A 565 28.44 -2.96 19.16
CA PHE A 565 27.53 -3.95 19.73
C PHE A 565 28.17 -4.57 20.97
N ARG A 566 27.46 -4.52 22.11
CA ARG A 566 27.94 -4.94 23.44
C ARG A 566 29.32 -4.35 23.77
N GLY A 567 29.44 -3.03 23.62
CA GLY A 567 30.67 -2.27 23.92
C GLY A 567 31.85 -2.47 22.96
N ARG A 568 31.73 -3.30 21.91
CA ARG A 568 32.80 -3.51 20.92
C ARG A 568 32.42 -2.97 19.54
N ARG A 569 33.27 -2.12 18.96
CA ARG A 569 33.13 -1.64 17.58
C ARG A 569 33.32 -2.81 16.61
N ARG A 570 32.37 -2.99 15.69
CA ARG A 570 32.36 -3.97 14.61
C ARG A 570 32.29 -3.23 13.28
N ARG A 571 32.88 -3.79 12.23
CA ARG A 571 32.79 -3.31 10.85
C ARG A 571 32.06 -4.35 10.02
N MET A 572 31.04 -3.93 9.28
CA MET A 572 30.41 -4.75 8.25
C MET A 572 30.73 -4.13 6.89
N THR A 573 31.05 -4.96 5.91
CA THR A 573 31.35 -4.54 4.54
C THR A 573 30.55 -5.39 3.58
N VAL A 574 29.80 -4.75 2.70
CA VAL A 574 28.99 -5.39 1.65
C VAL A 574 29.54 -4.90 0.32
N SER A 575 30.05 -5.81 -0.50
CA SER A 575 30.51 -5.55 -1.86
C SER A 575 29.51 -6.07 -2.88
N VAL A 576 29.43 -5.44 -4.05
CA VAL A 576 28.62 -5.94 -5.17
C VAL A 576 29.09 -7.36 -5.52
N PRO A 577 28.21 -8.38 -5.52
CA PRO A 577 28.61 -9.76 -5.79
C PRO A 577 29.03 -9.93 -7.25
N SER A 578 30.10 -10.69 -7.51
CA SER A 578 30.49 -11.06 -8.87
C SER A 578 29.45 -12.00 -9.49
N TRP A 579 29.38 -12.09 -10.82
CA TRP A 579 28.51 -13.07 -11.50
C TRP A 579 28.79 -14.52 -11.07
N ASN A 580 30.04 -14.86 -10.75
CA ASN A 580 30.39 -16.16 -10.17
C ASN A 580 29.83 -16.32 -8.75
N SER A 581 29.86 -15.27 -7.92
CA SER A 581 29.24 -15.26 -6.59
C SER A 581 27.71 -15.37 -6.67
N VAL A 582 27.08 -14.79 -7.70
CA VAL A 582 25.63 -14.95 -7.96
C VAL A 582 25.33 -16.39 -8.42
N ARG A 583 26.17 -16.99 -9.26
CA ARG A 583 26.05 -18.39 -9.69
C ARG A 583 26.26 -19.37 -8.52
N GLU A 584 27.22 -19.10 -7.64
CA GLU A 584 27.42 -19.83 -6.39
C GLU A 584 26.25 -19.64 -5.41
N LEU A 585 25.68 -18.43 -5.30
CA LEU A 585 24.49 -18.19 -4.50
C LEU A 585 23.29 -18.95 -5.07
N ALA A 586 23.15 -18.99 -6.40
CA ALA A 586 22.10 -19.74 -7.09
C ALA A 586 22.25 -21.25 -6.93
N THR A 587 23.46 -21.82 -6.91
CA THR A 587 23.67 -23.25 -6.59
C THR A 587 23.54 -23.53 -5.08
N GLN A 588 23.89 -22.57 -4.22
CA GLN A 588 23.72 -22.69 -2.76
C GLN A 588 22.25 -22.57 -2.28
N LEU A 589 21.43 -21.79 -2.98
CA LEU A 589 19.97 -21.73 -2.80
C LEU A 589 19.27 -22.86 -3.58
N GLY A 590 19.81 -23.21 -4.74
CA GLY A 590 19.41 -24.31 -5.63
C GLY A 590 19.82 -25.70 -5.15
N GLY A 591 19.43 -26.06 -3.92
CA GLY A 591 19.18 -27.46 -3.56
C GLY A 591 20.35 -28.47 -3.66
N GLY A 592 21.62 -28.05 -3.60
CA GLY A 592 22.78 -28.95 -3.68
C GLY A 592 23.60 -29.07 -2.37
N GLY A 593 23.83 -30.31 -1.92
CA GLY A 593 24.95 -30.73 -1.05
C GLY A 593 25.01 -30.24 0.42
N ASP A 594 25.04 -28.94 0.65
CA ASP A 594 25.85 -28.41 1.78
C ASP A 594 25.11 -28.18 3.11
N GLY A 595 23.81 -28.50 3.16
CA GLY A 595 22.93 -28.16 4.29
C GLY A 595 23.34 -28.77 5.63
N ASP A 596 23.91 -29.99 5.64
CA ASP A 596 24.35 -30.65 6.88
C ASP A 596 25.69 -30.10 7.39
N MET A 597 26.61 -29.73 6.49
CA MET A 597 27.86 -29.05 6.87
C MET A 597 27.60 -27.66 7.44
N VAL A 598 26.67 -26.90 6.85
CA VAL A 598 26.29 -25.58 7.37
C VAL A 598 25.62 -25.69 8.73
N LEU A 599 24.72 -26.65 8.94
CA LEU A 599 24.08 -26.90 10.24
C LEU A 599 25.10 -27.32 11.32
N ARG A 600 26.12 -28.11 10.95
CA ARG A 600 27.23 -28.51 11.84
C ARG A 600 28.21 -27.36 12.13
N ARG A 601 28.52 -26.48 11.17
CA ARG A 601 29.52 -25.39 11.32
C ARG A 601 28.96 -24.06 11.84
N ARG A 602 27.74 -23.67 11.46
CA ARG A 602 27.14 -22.35 11.75
C ARG A 602 25.88 -22.42 12.63
N GLY A 603 25.45 -23.62 13.01
CA GLY A 603 24.34 -23.84 13.94
C GLY A 603 22.94 -23.68 13.32
N VAL A 604 21.93 -23.94 14.16
CA VAL A 604 20.53 -24.04 13.77
C VAL A 604 19.99 -22.75 13.17
N ALA A 605 20.21 -21.60 13.84
CA ALA A 605 19.66 -20.32 13.42
C ALA A 605 20.12 -19.93 11.99
N TRP A 606 21.39 -20.16 11.65
CA TRP A 606 21.90 -19.90 10.31
C TRP A 606 21.36 -20.87 9.26
N SER A 607 21.15 -22.15 9.61
CA SER A 607 20.46 -23.10 8.72
C SER A 607 19.03 -22.66 8.44
N THR A 608 18.27 -22.28 9.47
CA THR A 608 16.89 -21.79 9.34
C THR A 608 16.80 -20.52 8.51
N ALA A 609 17.72 -19.56 8.68
CA ALA A 609 17.78 -18.37 7.83
C ALA A 609 18.06 -18.71 6.36
N ARG A 610 19.02 -19.61 6.08
CA ARG A 610 19.33 -20.06 4.70
C ARG A 610 18.19 -20.85 4.07
N ASP A 611 17.53 -21.71 4.83
CA ASP A 611 16.36 -22.47 4.39
C ASP A 611 15.19 -21.52 4.07
N GLY A 612 14.93 -20.53 4.93
CA GLY A 612 13.94 -19.47 4.70
C GLY A 612 14.21 -18.64 3.44
N LEU A 613 15.44 -18.14 3.26
CA LEU A 613 15.85 -17.46 2.02
C LEU A 613 15.67 -18.35 0.78
N GLY A 614 15.97 -19.64 0.92
CA GLY A 614 15.74 -20.64 -0.12
C GLY A 614 14.26 -20.84 -0.49
N ILE A 615 13.33 -20.57 0.43
CA ILE A 615 11.87 -20.62 0.20
C ILE A 615 11.36 -19.29 -0.37
N LEU A 616 11.90 -18.16 0.10
CA LEU A 616 11.49 -16.82 -0.32
C LEU A 616 11.82 -16.53 -1.78
N TRP A 617 13.00 -16.94 -2.29
CA TRP A 617 13.42 -16.57 -3.65
C TRP A 617 12.50 -17.09 -4.79
N PRO A 618 12.10 -18.38 -4.84
CA PRO A 618 11.12 -18.85 -5.82
C PRO A 618 9.76 -18.16 -5.67
N THR A 619 9.32 -17.93 -4.43
CA THR A 619 8.05 -17.28 -4.10
C THR A 619 8.02 -15.84 -4.61
N LEU A 620 9.09 -15.08 -4.38
CA LEU A 620 9.28 -13.72 -4.90
C LEU A 620 9.36 -13.70 -6.43
N SER A 621 10.00 -14.70 -7.04
CA SER A 621 10.08 -14.81 -8.50
C SER A 621 8.69 -15.02 -9.13
N VAL A 622 7.87 -15.90 -8.55
CA VAL A 622 6.46 -16.09 -8.96
C VAL A 622 5.65 -14.82 -8.70
N TRP A 623 5.86 -14.13 -7.58
CA TRP A 623 5.17 -12.87 -7.28
C TRP A 623 5.45 -11.77 -8.31
N ILE A 624 6.71 -11.61 -8.72
CA ILE A 624 7.10 -10.68 -9.78
C ILE A 624 6.43 -11.06 -11.11
N LEU A 625 6.38 -12.37 -11.44
CA LEU A 625 5.68 -12.85 -12.65
C LEU A 625 4.16 -12.62 -12.59
N CYS A 626 3.52 -12.88 -11.44
CA CYS A 626 2.09 -12.62 -11.24
C CYS A 626 1.78 -11.12 -11.31
N ALA A 627 2.62 -10.26 -10.73
CA ALA A 627 2.50 -8.82 -10.87
C ALA A 627 2.62 -8.42 -12.35
N TRP A 628 3.69 -8.84 -13.03
CA TRP A 628 3.93 -8.53 -14.44
C TRP A 628 2.82 -9.03 -15.39
N TRP A 629 2.28 -10.23 -15.18
CA TRP A 629 1.20 -10.78 -16.01
C TRP A 629 -0.13 -10.00 -15.89
N MET A 630 -0.32 -9.24 -14.82
CA MET A 630 -1.50 -8.40 -14.61
C MET A 630 -1.32 -6.94 -15.06
N PHE A 631 -0.18 -6.60 -15.68
CA PHE A 631 0.22 -5.24 -16.03
C PHE A 631 0.34 -5.02 -17.54
#